data_AF-A0A1I7XE49-F1
#
_entry.id   AF-A0A1I7XE49-F1
#
_cell.length_a   1.000
_cell.length_b   1.000
_cell.length_c   1.000
_cell.angle_alpha   90.00
_cell.angle_beta   90.00
_cell.angle_gamma   90.00
#
_symmetry.space_group_name_H-M   'P 1'
#
loop_
_entity.id
_entity.type
_entity.pdbx_description
1 polymer ?
#
loop_
_entity_poly.entity_id
_entity_poly.type
_entity_poly.pdbx_seq_one_letter_code
_entity_poly.pdbx_strand_id
1 'polypeptide(L)'
;MLKMNDSGKFERHTNTRLSILRIIFDLGFLVGDSVTWPDLMLAEHVATQLGRMPEFVHTYPEIKAHMQKVRSIKMLKEWIESRPATKF
;
A
#
# COMPACT_ATOMS: atom_id res chain seq x y z
N MET A 1 -34.49 -3.18 9.17
CA MET A 1 -35.62 -2.24 9.19
C MET A 1 -35.10 -0.91 8.66
N LEU A 2 -35.62 -0.44 7.53
CA LEU A 2 -35.04 0.67 6.78
C LEU A 2 -35.71 1.97 7.20
N LYS A 3 -34.94 2.97 7.62
CA LYS A 3 -35.45 4.32 7.90
C LYS A 3 -35.18 5.20 6.69
N MET A 4 -36.21 5.91 6.22
CA MET A 4 -36.09 6.96 5.21
C MET A 4 -35.58 8.24 5.87
N ASN A 5 -34.70 8.97 5.19
CA ASN A 5 -34.29 10.31 5.62
C ASN A 5 -35.19 11.39 4.98
N ASP A 6 -35.14 12.62 5.50
CA ASP A 6 -36.03 13.73 5.13
C ASP A 6 -35.91 14.19 3.66
N SER A 7 -34.93 13.65 2.93
CA SER A 7 -34.76 13.87 1.49
C SER A 7 -35.40 12.80 0.60
N GLY A 8 -36.15 11.85 1.19
CA GLY A 8 -36.78 10.74 0.49
C GLY A 8 -35.79 9.70 -0.05
N LYS A 9 -34.52 9.78 0.35
CA LYS A 9 -33.48 8.84 -0.07
C LYS A 9 -33.35 7.71 0.94
N PHE A 10 -33.26 6.51 0.40
CA PHE A 10 -33.06 5.30 1.17
C PHE A 10 -31.59 5.21 1.61
N GLU A 11 -31.32 5.44 2.90
CA GLU A 11 -29.99 5.25 3.45
C GLU A 11 -29.68 3.76 3.55
N ARG A 12 -28.82 3.28 2.64
CA ARG A 12 -28.27 1.93 2.70
C ARG A 12 -27.20 1.88 3.80
N HIS A 13 -27.54 1.31 4.94
CA HIS A 13 -26.56 0.82 5.91
C HIS A 13 -25.75 -0.33 5.27
N THR A 14 -24.70 -0.01 4.52
CA THR A 14 -23.82 -1.00 3.86
C THR A 14 -22.36 -0.75 4.20
N ASN A 15 -22.01 -0.68 5.49
CA ASN A 15 -20.64 -0.29 5.91
C ASN A 15 -19.92 -1.27 6.85
N THR A 16 -20.16 -2.59 6.72
CA THR A 16 -19.32 -3.59 7.44
C THR A 16 -18.78 -4.69 6.54
N ARG A 17 -19.57 -5.23 5.60
CA ARG A 17 -19.08 -6.28 4.68
C ARG A 17 -18.08 -5.77 3.64
N LEU A 18 -18.25 -4.53 3.17
CA LEU A 18 -17.31 -3.92 2.22
C LEU A 18 -15.97 -3.60 2.88
N SER A 19 -15.96 -3.23 4.17
CA SER A 19 -14.76 -2.96 4.94
C SER A 19 -13.91 -4.21 5.14
N ILE A 20 -14.54 -5.36 5.46
CA ILE A 20 -13.84 -6.64 5.64
C ILE A 20 -13.29 -7.15 4.30
N LEU A 21 -14.07 -7.07 3.22
CA LEU A 21 -13.59 -7.44 1.88
C LEU A 21 -12.43 -6.55 1.42
N ARG A 22 -12.47 -5.25 1.74
CA ARG A 22 -11.38 -4.31 1.48
C ARG A 22 -10.11 -4.66 2.28
N ILE A 23 -10.25 -5.01 3.55
CA ILE A 23 -9.13 -5.46 4.40
C ILE A 23 -8.50 -6.74 3.86
N ILE A 24 -9.29 -7.70 3.37
CA ILE A 24 -8.77 -8.96 2.81
C ILE A 24 -8.05 -8.72 1.47
N PHE A 25 -8.56 -7.82 0.62
CA PHE A 25 -7.98 -7.58 -0.71
C PHE A 25 -6.71 -6.70 -0.68
N ASP A 26 -6.56 -5.80 0.29
CA ASP A 26 -5.42 -4.87 0.40
C ASP A 26 -4.16 -5.47 1.11
N LEU A 27 -4.17 -6.75 1.50
CA LEU A 27 -3.08 -7.37 2.28
C LEU A 27 -2.07 -8.21 1.49
N GLY A 28 -2.20 -8.34 0.17
CA GLY A 28 -1.30 -9.14 -0.67
C GLY A 28 0.08 -8.53 -0.95
N PHE A 29 0.99 -9.35 -1.44
CA PHE A 29 2.19 -8.93 -2.17
C PHE A 29 1.89 -9.03 -3.68
N LEU A 30 2.81 -8.61 -4.54
CA LEU A 30 2.62 -8.70 -6.01
C LEU A 30 2.38 -10.15 -6.47
N VAL A 31 2.94 -11.12 -5.75
CA VAL A 31 2.75 -12.54 -6.00
C VAL A 31 2.28 -13.24 -4.73
N GLY A 32 0.97 -13.46 -4.64
CA GLY A 32 0.35 -14.16 -3.52
C GLY A 32 0.46 -13.41 -2.18
N ASP A 33 0.64 -14.16 -1.10
CA ASP A 33 0.50 -13.66 0.27
C ASP A 33 1.84 -13.44 1.01
N SER A 34 2.98 -13.74 0.36
CA SER A 34 4.31 -13.62 0.95
C SER A 34 5.22 -12.71 0.13
N VAL A 35 6.22 -12.09 0.78
CA VAL A 35 7.19 -11.25 0.08
C VAL A 35 7.98 -12.08 -0.93
N THR A 36 8.04 -11.59 -2.17
CA THR A 36 8.79 -12.19 -3.27
C THR A 36 9.78 -11.18 -3.84
N TRP A 37 10.71 -11.65 -4.67
CA TRP A 37 11.74 -10.77 -5.26
C TRP A 37 11.16 -9.58 -6.08
N PRO A 38 10.01 -9.68 -6.78
CA PRO A 38 9.41 -8.52 -7.46
C PRO A 38 9.00 -7.42 -6.49
N ASP A 39 8.53 -7.77 -5.30
CA ASP A 39 8.17 -6.78 -4.26
C ASP A 39 9.40 -6.00 -3.81
N LEU A 40 10.54 -6.69 -3.65
CA LEU A 40 11.82 -6.07 -3.30
C LEU A 40 12.31 -5.13 -4.41
N MET A 41 12.25 -5.58 -5.67
CA MET A 41 12.67 -4.77 -6.80
C MET A 41 11.80 -3.53 -6.98
N LEU A 42 10.47 -3.67 -6.86
CA LEU A 42 9.55 -2.54 -6.95
C LEU A 42 9.79 -1.55 -5.80
N ALA A 43 9.92 -2.05 -4.56
CA ALA A 43 10.13 -1.21 -3.40
C ALA A 43 11.43 -0.39 -3.49
N GLU A 44 12.52 -1.01 -3.96
CA GLU A 44 13.78 -0.30 -4.15
C GLU A 44 13.71 0.70 -5.31
N HIS A 45 13.14 0.29 -6.45
CA HIS A 45 13.00 1.19 -7.60
C HIS A 45 12.18 2.44 -7.23
N VAL A 46 11.04 2.26 -6.58
CA VAL A 46 10.18 3.36 -6.14
C VAL A 46 10.89 4.26 -5.13
N ALA A 47 11.69 3.69 -4.23
CA ALA A 47 12.46 4.46 -3.27
C ALA A 47 13.54 5.32 -3.92
N THR A 48 14.32 4.77 -4.86
CA THR A 48 15.32 5.54 -5.62
C THR A 48 14.65 6.66 -6.42
N GLN A 49 13.51 6.36 -7.07
CA GLN A 49 12.78 7.34 -7.85
C GLN A 49 12.20 8.46 -6.96
N LEU A 50 11.63 8.14 -5.80
CA LEU A 50 11.14 9.13 -4.84
C LEU A 50 12.25 10.02 -4.26
N GLY A 51 13.48 9.49 -4.14
CA GLY A 51 14.65 10.28 -3.76
C GLY A 51 15.06 11.32 -4.81
N ARG A 52 14.69 11.11 -6.08
CA ARG A 52 14.98 12.03 -7.19
C ARG A 52 13.79 12.93 -7.56
N MET A 53 12.59 12.37 -7.53
CA MET A 53 11.34 12.97 -7.99
C MET A 53 10.23 12.62 -7.00
N PRO A 54 9.98 13.46 -5.98
CA PRO A 54 8.98 13.19 -4.94
C PRO A 54 7.56 12.97 -5.47
N GLU A 55 7.24 13.51 -6.65
CA GLU A 55 5.96 13.42 -7.33
C GLU A 55 5.77 12.13 -8.16
N PHE A 56 6.80 11.27 -8.25
CA PHE A 56 6.82 10.07 -9.11
C PHE A 56 5.61 9.14 -8.91
N VAL A 57 5.13 9.03 -7.67
CA VAL A 57 4.00 8.17 -7.28
C VAL A 57 2.72 8.95 -6.94
N HIS A 58 2.64 10.24 -7.27
CA HIS A 58 1.48 11.06 -6.93
C HIS A 58 0.18 10.53 -7.56
N THR A 59 0.28 10.03 -8.79
CA THR A 59 -0.84 9.44 -9.54
C THR A 59 -1.19 8.03 -9.06
N TYR A 60 -0.28 7.35 -8.36
CA TYR A 60 -0.38 5.93 -7.98
C TYR A 60 -0.01 5.72 -6.49
N PRO A 61 -0.85 6.19 -5.54
CA PRO A 61 -0.57 6.10 -4.11
C PRO A 61 -0.44 4.66 -3.60
N GLU A 62 -1.06 3.69 -4.27
CA GLU A 62 -0.95 2.26 -3.97
C GLU A 62 0.48 1.72 -4.11
N ILE A 63 1.26 2.24 -5.07
CA ILE A 63 2.65 1.84 -5.28
C ILE A 63 3.51 2.32 -4.11
N LYS A 64 3.24 3.53 -3.62
CA LYS A 64 3.90 4.08 -2.44
C LYS A 64 3.59 3.26 -1.19
N ALA A 65 2.32 2.91 -0.99
CA ALA A 65 1.88 2.08 0.14
C ALA A 65 2.52 0.69 0.10
N HIS A 66 2.61 0.07 -1.08
CA HIS A 66 3.28 -1.21 -1.27
C HIS A 66 4.79 -1.13 -0.95
N MET A 67 5.49 -0.11 -1.46
CA MET A 67 6.91 0.12 -1.13
C MET A 67 7.11 0.29 0.38
N GLN A 68 6.26 1.07 1.05
CA GLN A 68 6.33 1.28 2.51
C GLN A 68 6.09 -0.02 3.28
N LYS A 69 5.11 -0.83 2.84
CA LYS A 69 4.84 -2.14 3.42
C LYS A 69 6.07 -3.05 3.31
N VAL A 70 6.66 -3.19 2.13
CA VAL A 70 7.87 -4.01 1.93
C VAL A 70 9.03 -3.51 2.78
N ARG A 71 9.31 -2.20 2.79
CA ARG A 71 10.42 -1.62 3.57
C ARG A 71 10.18 -1.59 5.09
N SER A 72 8.96 -1.87 5.55
CA SER A 72 8.64 -2.02 6.97
C SER A 72 9.02 -3.38 7.55
N ILE A 73 9.37 -4.37 6.71
CA ILE A 73 9.83 -5.68 7.15
C ILE A 73 11.11 -5.51 7.96
N LYS A 74 11.12 -6.01 9.20
CA LYS A 74 12.21 -5.82 10.18
C LYS A 74 13.61 -6.05 9.58
N MET A 75 13.82 -7.19 8.93
CA MET A 75 15.11 -7.53 8.33
C MET A 75 15.53 -6.56 7.21
N LEU A 76 14.58 -6.11 6.38
CA LEU A 76 14.86 -5.13 5.33
C LEU A 76 15.15 -3.75 5.90
N LYS A 77 14.44 -3.36 6.96
CA LYS A 77 14.69 -2.10 7.65
C LYS A 77 16.10 -2.06 8.24
N GLU A 78 16.50 -3.12 8.95
CA GLU A 78 17.86 -3.28 9.49
C GLU A 78 18.93 -3.26 8.37
N TRP A 79 18.66 -3.90 7.24
CA TRP A 79 19.53 -3.84 6.07
C TRP A 79 19.63 -2.43 5.45
N ILE A 80 18.52 -1.72 5.30
CA ILE A 80 18.47 -0.38 4.72
C ILE A 80 19.19 0.64 5.61
N GLU A 81 19.13 0.47 6.93
CA GLU A 81 19.83 1.35 7.89
C GLU A 81 21.34 1.07 7.94
N SER A 82 21.77 -0.18 7.73
CA SER A 82 23.19 -0.59 7.77
C SER A 82 23.92 -0.51 6.44
N ARG A 83 23.21 -0.51 5.30
CA ARG A 83 23.85 -0.49 3.98
C ARG A 83 24.58 0.84 3.73
N PRO A 84 25.71 0.83 3.00
CA PRO A 84 26.37 2.05 2.57
C PRO A 84 25.46 2.92 1.71
N ALA A 85 25.52 4.24 1.93
CA ALA A 85 24.86 5.20 1.06
C ALA A 85 25.49 5.15 -0.34
N THR A 86 24.66 4.91 -1.34
CA THR A 86 25.05 4.84 -2.75
C THR A 86 24.25 5.89 -3.53
N LYS A 87 24.84 6.41 -4.62
CA LYS A 87 24.20 7.46 -5.44
C LYS A 87 23.04 6.94 -6.30
N PHE A 88 22.88 5.62 -6.39
CA PHE A 88 21.93 4.92 -7.27
C PHE A 88 21.11 3.92 -6.47
#